data_AF-A0A2H0A1V8-F1
#
_entry.id   AF-A0A2H0A1V8-F1
#
_cell.length_a   1.000
_cell.length_b   1.000
_cell.length_c   1.000
_cell.angle_alpha   90.00
_cell.angle_beta   90.00
_cell.angle_gamma   90.00
#
_symmetry.space_group_name_H-M   'P 1'
#
loop_
_entity.id
_entity.type
_entity.pdbx_description
1 polymer ?
#
loop_
_entity_poly.entity_id
_entity_poly.type
_entity_poly.pdbx_seq_one_letter_code
_entity_poly.pdbx_strand_id
1 'polypeptide(L)'
;MPILALTFWSDSADHYTLRRVAAEIEQVVKREPDASITTIIGGTRRQMEVRLNPARLSAYGLDGAAISQRIAGANAESQAGSYPSPAGQVLVQVGGFLETADDVRRLVVGVVDGRPIYLEDVAEVMDGPAEPDNYVFFGAGPAAEEIGIHADESKMGVYPAVTLTVAKRKGTNAVSIAEKVLKRIEETRG
;
A
#
# COMPACT_ATOMS: atom_id res chain seq x y z
N MET A 1 -5.94 -22.26 -5.49
CA MET A 1 -7.08 -21.83 -6.32
C MET A 1 -7.84 -20.75 -5.58
N PRO A 2 -8.13 -19.61 -6.21
CA PRO A 2 -9.06 -18.62 -5.67
C PRO A 2 -10.42 -19.27 -5.39
N ILE A 3 -11.03 -18.94 -4.26
CA ILE A 3 -12.33 -19.47 -3.83
C ILE A 3 -13.37 -18.36 -3.63
N LEU A 4 -12.93 -17.11 -3.49
CA LEU A 4 -13.78 -15.95 -3.26
C LEU A 4 -13.15 -14.73 -3.92
N ALA A 5 -13.97 -13.89 -4.53
CA ALA A 5 -13.59 -12.58 -5.05
C ALA A 5 -14.58 -11.55 -4.50
N LEU A 6 -14.06 -10.50 -3.87
CA LEU A 6 -14.80 -9.43 -3.25
C LEU A 6 -14.47 -8.13 -3.97
N THR A 7 -15.45 -7.54 -4.66
CA THR A 7 -15.26 -6.27 -5.38
C THR A 7 -15.79 -5.13 -4.53
N PHE A 8 -14.89 -4.23 -4.16
CA PHE A 8 -15.17 -2.97 -3.48
C PHE A 8 -15.33 -1.90 -4.56
N TRP A 9 -16.46 -1.21 -4.54
CA TRP A 9 -16.76 -0.13 -5.48
C TRP A 9 -17.47 1.00 -4.74
N SER A 10 -17.43 2.19 -5.31
CA SER A 10 -18.07 3.37 -4.72
C SER A 10 -18.42 4.40 -5.79
N ASP A 11 -19.46 5.17 -5.52
CA ASP A 11 -19.84 6.37 -6.25
C ASP A 11 -18.98 7.58 -5.89
N SER A 12 -18.41 7.63 -4.69
CA SER A 12 -17.78 8.82 -4.10
C SER A 12 -16.29 8.62 -3.84
N ALA A 13 -15.86 7.39 -3.56
CA ALA A 13 -14.46 7.06 -3.32
C ALA A 13 -13.70 6.75 -4.62
N ASP A 14 -12.44 7.18 -4.67
CA ASP A 14 -11.54 6.91 -5.79
C ASP A 14 -10.82 5.56 -5.66
N HIS A 15 -10.12 5.17 -6.72
CA HIS A 15 -9.31 3.94 -6.80
C HIS A 15 -8.27 3.82 -5.68
N TYR A 16 -7.71 4.94 -5.22
CA TYR A 16 -6.74 4.97 -4.13
C TYR A 16 -7.37 4.63 -2.79
N THR A 17 -8.48 5.31 -2.46
CA THR A 17 -9.22 5.11 -1.21
C THR A 17 -9.81 3.71 -1.14
N LEU A 18 -10.42 3.23 -2.23
CA LEU A 18 -10.94 1.87 -2.31
C LEU A 18 -9.86 0.81 -2.10
N ARG A 19 -8.65 1.03 -2.63
CA ARG A 19 -7.53 0.09 -2.42
C ARG A 19 -7.09 0.06 -0.97
N ARG A 20 -7.05 1.19 -0.27
CA ARG A 20 -6.74 1.25 1.16
C ARG A 20 -7.78 0.49 1.98
N VAL A 21 -9.06 0.67 1.70
CA VAL A 21 -10.14 -0.11 2.34
C VAL A 21 -9.97 -1.60 2.06
N ALA A 22 -9.73 -1.99 0.81
CA ALA A 22 -9.49 -3.39 0.45
C ALA A 22 -8.25 -3.97 1.16
N ALA A 23 -7.21 -3.17 1.40
CA ALA A 23 -6.02 -3.59 2.15
C ALA A 23 -6.31 -3.79 3.64
N GLU A 24 -7.13 -2.95 4.27
CA GLU A 24 -7.58 -3.16 5.65
C GLU A 24 -8.40 -4.45 5.77
N ILE A 25 -9.33 -4.67 4.84
CA ILE A 25 -10.11 -5.92 4.80
C ILE A 25 -9.22 -7.13 4.53
N GLU A 26 -8.22 -7.01 3.66
CA GLU A 26 -7.22 -8.06 3.43
C GLU A 26 -6.54 -8.47 4.74
N GLN A 27 -6.18 -7.53 5.63
CA GLN A 27 -5.60 -7.85 6.94
C GLN A 27 -6.57 -8.62 7.83
N VAL A 28 -7.87 -8.29 7.80
CA VAL A 28 -8.91 -9.03 8.53
C VAL A 28 -9.04 -10.46 8.00
N VAL A 29 -8.98 -10.64 6.68
CA VAL A 29 -9.04 -11.96 6.01
C VAL A 29 -7.80 -12.79 6.30
N LYS A 30 -6.60 -12.19 6.30
CA LYS A 30 -5.32 -12.88 6.61
C LYS A 30 -5.26 -13.49 8.00
N ARG A 31 -6.10 -13.00 8.93
CA ARG A 31 -6.23 -13.57 10.28
C ARG A 31 -7.03 -14.88 10.32
N GLU A 32 -7.74 -15.27 9.25
CA GLU A 32 -8.38 -16.58 9.15
C GLU A 32 -7.31 -17.65 8.85
N PRO A 33 -7.08 -18.64 9.73
CA PRO A 33 -5.98 -19.58 9.59
C PRO A 33 -6.01 -20.40 8.29
N ASP A 34 -7.19 -20.65 7.72
CA ASP A 34 -7.37 -21.50 6.53
C ASP A 34 -7.28 -20.73 5.21
N ALA A 35 -7.24 -19.39 5.27
CA ALA A 35 -6.94 -18.53 4.12
C ALA A 35 -5.43 -18.59 3.82
N SER A 36 -5.08 -18.70 2.54
CA SER A 36 -3.68 -18.90 2.12
C SER A 36 -3.12 -17.68 1.42
N ILE A 37 -3.69 -17.32 0.27
CA ILE A 37 -3.17 -16.25 -0.59
C ILE A 37 -4.31 -15.28 -0.81
N THR A 38 -4.02 -14.01 -0.55
CA THR A 38 -4.91 -12.89 -0.86
C THR A 38 -4.23 -12.00 -1.89
N THR A 39 -5.01 -11.44 -2.80
CA THR A 39 -4.46 -10.57 -3.86
C THR A 39 -5.47 -9.48 -4.18
N ILE A 40 -5.01 -8.23 -4.12
CA ILE A 40 -5.78 -7.04 -4.45
C ILE A 40 -5.48 -6.61 -5.89
N ILE A 41 -6.52 -6.61 -6.72
CA ILE A 41 -6.49 -6.30 -8.15
C ILE A 41 -7.18 -4.95 -8.37
N GLY A 42 -6.57 -4.05 -9.14
CA GLY A 42 -7.07 -2.69 -9.33
C GLY A 42 -6.69 -1.74 -8.20
N GLY A 43 -6.92 -0.45 -8.45
CA GLY A 43 -6.61 0.59 -7.48
C GLY A 43 -5.14 0.99 -7.45
N THR A 44 -4.85 2.17 -6.92
CA THR A 44 -3.48 2.70 -6.83
C THR A 44 -2.89 2.44 -5.45
N ARG A 45 -1.66 1.94 -5.39
CA ARG A 45 -0.92 1.75 -4.13
C ARG A 45 -0.45 3.11 -3.61
N ARG A 46 -0.29 3.25 -2.29
CA ARG A 46 0.45 4.40 -1.73
C ARG A 46 1.91 4.29 -2.15
N GLN A 47 2.46 5.38 -2.68
CA GLN A 47 3.85 5.50 -3.08
C GLN A 47 4.38 6.87 -2.68
N MET A 48 5.63 6.88 -2.21
CA MET A 48 6.43 8.10 -2.07
C MET A 48 7.12 8.36 -3.41
N GLU A 49 6.74 9.44 -4.09
CA GLU A 49 7.39 9.88 -5.33
C GLU A 49 8.43 10.96 -5.03
N VAL A 50 9.66 10.71 -5.45
CA VAL A 50 10.78 11.66 -5.32
C VAL A 50 11.14 12.17 -6.71
N ARG A 51 10.83 13.44 -6.97
CA ARG A 51 11.16 14.12 -8.23
C ARG A 51 12.42 14.95 -8.06
N LEU A 52 13.54 14.42 -8.54
CA LEU A 52 14.82 15.12 -8.51
C LEU A 52 14.79 16.35 -9.42
N ASN A 53 15.35 17.47 -8.95
CA ASN A 53 15.53 18.69 -9.72
C ASN A 53 16.95 18.75 -10.31
N PRO A 54 17.14 18.56 -11.63
CA PRO A 54 18.46 18.51 -12.24
C PRO A 54 19.29 19.78 -12.03
N ALA A 55 18.65 20.96 -12.04
CA ALA A 55 19.34 22.23 -11.85
C ALA A 55 19.89 22.37 -10.43
N ARG A 56 19.11 21.96 -9.40
CA ARG A 56 19.57 21.96 -8.00
C ARG A 56 20.68 20.93 -7.79
N LEU A 57 20.54 19.73 -8.36
CA LEU A 57 21.59 18.71 -8.31
C LEU A 57 22.91 19.20 -8.90
N SER A 58 22.88 19.82 -10.09
CA SER A 58 24.07 20.40 -10.71
C SER A 58 24.69 21.52 -9.86
N ALA A 59 23.87 22.36 -9.23
CA ALA A 59 24.36 23.44 -8.37
C ALA A 59 25.10 22.92 -7.12
N TYR A 60 24.66 21.80 -6.55
CA TYR A 60 25.32 21.16 -5.41
C TYR A 60 26.37 20.11 -5.80
N GLY A 61 26.59 19.88 -7.10
CA GLY A 61 27.50 18.85 -7.60
C GLY A 61 27.09 17.42 -7.21
N LEU A 62 25.80 17.16 -7.05
CA LEU A 62 25.26 15.86 -6.64
C LEU A 62 24.81 15.02 -7.84
N ASP A 63 25.04 13.71 -7.74
CA ASP A 63 24.59 12.73 -8.73
C ASP A 63 23.27 12.09 -8.31
N GLY A 64 22.28 12.11 -9.21
CA GLY A 64 20.97 11.49 -8.98
C GLY A 64 21.04 9.98 -8.74
N ALA A 65 21.98 9.26 -9.38
CA ALA A 65 22.15 7.83 -9.15
C ALA A 65 22.65 7.55 -7.72
N ALA A 66 23.60 8.34 -7.23
CA ALA A 66 24.07 8.27 -5.85
C ALA A 66 22.95 8.60 -4.85
N ILE A 67 22.07 9.55 -5.15
CA ILE A 67 20.90 9.86 -4.31
C ILE A 67 19.95 8.68 -4.24
N SER A 68 19.64 8.05 -5.37
CA SER A 68 18.79 6.85 -5.41
C SER A 68 19.35 5.72 -4.54
N GLN A 69 20.66 5.47 -4.60
CA GLN A 69 21.33 4.50 -3.73
C GLN A 69 21.26 4.87 -2.25
N ARG A 70 21.39 6.16 -1.91
CA ARG A 70 21.26 6.65 -0.53
C ARG A 70 19.85 6.48 0.00
N ILE A 71 18.82 6.80 -0.79
CA ILE A 71 17.42 6.57 -0.42
C ILE A 71 17.18 5.08 -0.17
N ALA A 72 17.65 4.21 -1.08
CA ALA A 72 17.51 2.76 -0.92
C ALA A 72 18.23 2.23 0.33
N GLY A 73 19.44 2.73 0.62
CA GLY A 73 20.20 2.34 1.81
C GLY A 73 19.61 2.89 3.12
N ALA A 74 18.98 4.05 3.08
CA ALA A 74 18.32 4.65 4.24
C ALA A 74 16.96 4.01 4.54
N ASN A 75 16.24 3.54 3.51
CA ASN A 75 14.97 2.83 3.65
C ASN A 75 15.18 1.33 3.91
N ALA A 76 16.08 1.01 4.84
CA ALA A 76 16.42 -0.34 5.21
C ALA A 76 16.56 -0.48 6.73
N GLU A 77 16.09 -1.61 7.25
CA GLU A 77 16.24 -1.99 8.65
C GLU A 77 17.16 -3.21 8.75
N SER A 78 18.06 -3.21 9.73
CA SER A 78 18.94 -4.35 10.00
C SER A 78 19.06 -4.65 11.49
N GLN A 79 19.07 -5.94 11.84
CA GLN A 79 19.32 -6.39 13.21
C GLN A 79 20.83 -6.39 13.47
N ALA A 80 21.29 -5.47 14.30
CA ALA A 80 22.72 -5.30 14.62
C ALA A 80 23.23 -6.31 15.66
N GLY A 81 22.34 -7.02 16.36
CA GLY A 81 22.70 -8.12 17.26
C GLY A 81 21.76 -8.25 18.45
N SER A 82 22.22 -8.92 19.50
CA SER A 82 21.53 -8.97 20.79
C SER A 82 22.50 -8.70 21.94
N TYR A 83 22.00 -8.00 22.95
CA TYR A 83 22.71 -7.70 24.18
C TYR A 83 22.08 -8.52 25.33
N PRO A 84 22.82 -9.43 25.98
CA PRO A 84 22.32 -10.15 27.13
C PRO A 84 22.19 -9.21 28.34
N SER A 85 20.98 -9.09 28.89
CA SER A 85 20.67 -8.35 30.11
C SER A 85 20.18 -9.29 31.22
N PRO A 86 20.19 -8.88 32.50
CA PRO A 86 19.62 -9.67 33.58
C PRO A 86 18.12 -9.99 33.42
N ALA A 87 17.40 -9.22 32.60
CA ALA A 87 15.98 -9.43 32.28
C ALA A 87 15.75 -10.26 30.99
N GLY A 88 16.82 -10.75 30.34
CA GLY A 88 16.75 -11.50 29.09
C GLY A 88 17.61 -10.90 27.97
N GLN A 89 17.45 -11.41 26.74
CA GLN A 89 18.14 -10.87 25.55
C GLN A 89 17.41 -9.63 25.03
N VAL A 90 18.12 -8.51 24.93
CA VAL A 90 17.65 -7.29 24.26
C VAL A 90 18.13 -7.32 22.83
N LEU A 91 17.22 -7.28 21.85
CA LEU A 91 17.59 -7.19 20.44
C LEU A 91 17.96 -5.73 20.11
N VAL A 92 19.08 -5.55 19.40
CA VAL A 92 19.52 -4.24 18.93
C VAL A 92 19.21 -4.13 17.44
N GLN A 93 18.35 -3.18 17.07
CA GLN A 93 18.03 -2.84 15.69
C GLN A 93 18.69 -1.52 15.32
N VAL A 94 19.17 -1.41 14.08
CA VAL A 94 19.77 -0.20 13.51
C VAL A 94 19.11 0.12 12.19
N GLY A 95 18.86 1.41 11.96
CA GLY A 95 18.10 1.88 10.82
C GLY A 95 16.60 1.87 11.09
N GLY A 96 15.82 1.96 10.02
CA GLY A 96 14.36 2.03 10.06
C GLY A 96 13.83 2.39 8.67
N PHE A 97 12.59 2.00 8.38
CA PHE A 97 11.95 2.38 7.13
C PHE A 97 11.57 3.87 7.14
N LEU A 98 11.58 4.49 5.96
CA LEU A 98 11.06 5.84 5.76
C LEU A 98 9.54 5.74 5.62
N GLU A 99 8.80 6.09 6.68
CA GLU A 99 7.35 5.87 6.74
C GLU A 99 6.54 7.09 6.27
N THR A 100 7.09 8.29 6.51
CA THR A 100 6.43 9.57 6.22
C THR A 100 7.17 10.36 5.15
N ALA A 101 6.44 11.26 4.47
CA ALA A 101 7.06 12.19 3.52
C ALA A 101 8.14 13.06 4.20
N ASP A 102 7.95 13.42 5.47
CA ASP A 102 8.90 14.24 6.21
C ASP A 102 10.20 13.50 6.55
N ASP A 103 10.14 12.18 6.74
CA ASP A 103 11.35 11.36 6.92
C ASP A 103 12.17 11.33 5.62
N VAL A 104 11.47 11.17 4.49
CA VAL A 104 12.08 11.17 3.17
C VAL A 104 12.69 12.55 2.84
N ARG A 105 11.97 13.65 3.12
CA ARG A 105 12.45 15.03 2.90
C ARG A 105 13.72 15.35 3.69
N ARG A 106 13.75 14.94 4.96
CA ARG A 106 14.86 15.18 5.90
C ARG A 106 16.01 14.19 5.74
N LEU A 107 15.99 13.34 4.73
CA LEU A 107 17.12 12.47 4.42
C LEU A 107 18.31 13.29 3.94
N VAL A 108 19.47 13.10 4.59
CA VAL A 108 20.72 13.74 4.16
C VAL A 108 21.27 13.02 2.93
N VAL A 109 21.36 13.74 1.81
CA VAL A 109 21.78 13.20 0.51
C VAL A 109 23.21 13.60 0.11
N GLY A 110 23.77 14.60 0.79
CA GLY A 110 25.14 15.07 0.53
C GLY A 110 25.63 16.04 1.60
N VAL A 111 26.87 16.47 1.45
CA VAL A 111 27.47 17.53 2.28
C VAL A 111 28.24 18.46 1.34
N VAL A 112 27.95 19.76 1.41
CA VAL A 112 28.64 20.80 0.62
C VAL A 112 29.10 21.89 1.59
N ASP A 113 30.38 22.25 1.53
CA ASP A 113 31.01 23.24 2.43
C ASP A 113 30.76 22.99 3.93
N GLY A 114 30.76 21.71 4.33
CA GLY A 114 30.52 21.28 5.71
C GLY A 114 29.06 21.38 6.16
N ARG A 115 28.12 21.70 5.26
CA ARG A 115 26.68 21.75 5.53
C ARG A 115 25.97 20.53 4.93
N PRO A 116 25.10 19.84 5.70
CA PRO A 116 24.30 18.76 5.16
C PRO A 116 23.31 19.31 4.13
N ILE A 117 23.14 18.56 3.03
CA ILE A 117 22.13 18.83 2.01
C ILE A 117 21.04 17.77 2.17
N TYR A 118 19.81 18.22 2.35
CA TYR A 118 18.64 17.35 2.52
C TYR A 118 18.01 17.01 1.17
N LEU A 119 17.20 15.95 1.12
CA LEU A 119 16.52 15.56 -0.11
C LEU A 119 15.56 16.67 -0.59
N GLU A 120 14.89 17.36 0.32
CA GLU A 120 14.06 18.53 -0.02
C GLU A 120 14.85 19.71 -0.64
N ASP A 121 16.17 19.76 -0.42
CA ASP A 121 17.04 20.76 -1.03
C ASP A 121 17.33 20.48 -2.51
N VAL A 122 16.96 19.30 -3.02
CA VAL A 122 17.26 18.89 -4.40
C VAL A 122 16.13 18.14 -5.08
N ALA A 123 15.04 17.85 -4.39
CA ALA A 123 13.92 17.08 -4.91
C ALA A 123 12.58 17.53 -4.30
N GLU A 124 11.51 17.29 -5.04
CA GLU A 124 10.14 17.34 -4.51
C GLU A 124 9.73 15.94 -4.04
N VAL A 125 9.16 15.85 -2.84
CA VAL A 125 8.70 14.60 -2.24
C VAL A 125 7.19 14.64 -2.07
N MET A 126 6.49 13.77 -2.77
CA MET A 126 5.03 13.64 -2.71
C MET A 126 4.64 12.27 -2.16
N ASP A 127 3.67 12.27 -1.25
CA ASP A 127 3.02 11.05 -0.76
C ASP A 127 1.64 10.95 -1.41
N GLY A 128 1.39 9.89 -2.14
CA GLY A 128 0.16 9.77 -2.89
C GLY A 128 -0.06 8.44 -3.57
N PRO A 129 -1.05 8.37 -4.48
CA PRO A 129 -1.25 7.21 -5.32
C PRO A 129 -0.10 7.03 -6.29
N ALA A 130 0.38 5.80 -6.42
CA ALA A 130 1.25 5.36 -7.49
C ALA A 130 0.57 5.51 -8.86
N GLU A 131 1.37 5.47 -9.91
CA GLU A 131 0.84 5.33 -11.27
C GLU A 131 0.03 4.02 -11.38
N PRO A 132 -1.17 4.04 -11.99
CA PRO A 132 -2.01 2.85 -12.04
C PRO A 132 -1.43 1.76 -12.94
N ASP A 133 -1.02 0.64 -12.34
CA ASP A 133 -0.59 -0.56 -13.08
C ASP A 133 -1.78 -1.23 -13.83
N ASN A 134 -2.98 -1.14 -13.25
CA ASN A 134 -4.22 -1.65 -13.82
C ASN A 134 -5.44 -0.91 -13.27
N TYR A 135 -6.53 -0.94 -14.04
CA TYR A 135 -7.82 -0.38 -13.64
C TYR A 135 -8.85 -1.50 -13.53
N VAL A 136 -9.65 -1.42 -12.46
CA VAL A 136 -10.83 -2.24 -12.28
C VAL A 136 -12.02 -1.31 -12.13
N PHE A 137 -13.11 -1.67 -12.77
CA PHE A 137 -14.35 -0.93 -12.72
C PHE A 137 -15.50 -1.87 -12.42
N PHE A 138 -16.50 -1.34 -11.70
CA PHE A 138 -17.76 -2.02 -11.47
C PHE A 138 -18.83 -1.43 -12.39
N GLY A 139 -19.54 -2.30 -13.10
CA GLY A 139 -20.63 -1.94 -13.99
C GLY A 139 -21.96 -2.41 -13.43
N ALA A 140 -22.93 -1.50 -13.25
CA ALA A 140 -24.29 -1.86 -12.88
C ALA A 140 -25.14 -2.11 -14.15
N GLY A 141 -25.75 -3.29 -14.25
CA GLY A 141 -26.69 -3.62 -15.32
C GLY A 141 -28.12 -3.15 -15.01
N PRO A 142 -29.07 -3.26 -15.95
CA PRO A 142 -30.45 -2.79 -15.78
C PRO A 142 -31.20 -3.44 -14.60
N ALA A 143 -30.83 -4.65 -14.19
CA ALA A 143 -31.44 -5.36 -13.06
C ALA A 143 -30.69 -5.14 -11.73
N ALA A 144 -29.74 -4.20 -11.66
CA ALA A 144 -28.94 -3.95 -10.46
C ALA A 144 -29.81 -3.50 -9.26
N GLU A 145 -30.85 -2.70 -9.51
CA GLU A 145 -31.75 -2.23 -8.46
C GLU A 145 -32.52 -3.38 -7.79
N GLU A 146 -32.86 -4.44 -8.52
CA GLU A 146 -33.59 -5.60 -7.99
C GLU A 146 -32.83 -6.33 -6.87
N ILE A 147 -31.50 -6.23 -6.87
CA ILE A 147 -30.61 -6.84 -5.89
C ILE A 147 -30.00 -5.81 -4.91
N GLY A 148 -30.58 -4.60 -4.85
CA GLY A 148 -30.18 -3.55 -3.91
C GLY A 148 -28.89 -2.82 -4.29
N ILE A 149 -28.47 -2.86 -5.56
CA ILE A 149 -27.35 -2.08 -6.07
C ILE A 149 -27.89 -0.78 -6.66
N HIS A 150 -27.75 0.30 -5.89
CA HIS A 150 -28.13 1.64 -6.31
C HIS A 150 -26.94 2.31 -7.02
N ALA A 151 -27.01 2.31 -8.35
CA ALA A 151 -26.06 3.00 -9.20
C ALA A 151 -26.69 4.29 -9.70
N ASP A 152 -26.03 5.42 -9.48
CA ASP A 152 -26.37 6.70 -10.08
C ASP A 152 -26.32 6.62 -11.61
N GLU A 153 -27.48 6.83 -12.26
CA GLU A 153 -27.63 6.82 -13.72
C GLU A 153 -26.83 7.94 -14.42
N SER A 154 -26.42 8.98 -13.68
CA SER A 154 -25.65 10.11 -14.22
C SER A 154 -24.18 9.78 -14.49
N LYS A 155 -23.63 8.78 -13.78
CA LYS A 155 -22.36 8.16 -14.16
C LYS A 155 -22.69 7.11 -15.21
N MET A 156 -21.86 6.93 -16.24
CA MET A 156 -22.12 6.02 -17.38
C MET A 156 -22.24 4.52 -17.02
N GLY A 157 -22.79 4.16 -15.86
CA GLY A 157 -22.89 2.83 -15.31
C GLY A 157 -21.58 2.29 -14.76
N VAL A 158 -20.48 3.06 -14.79
CA VAL A 158 -19.13 2.57 -14.47
C VAL A 158 -18.55 3.29 -13.24
N TYR A 159 -18.18 2.50 -12.24
CA TYR A 159 -17.68 2.95 -10.94
C TYR A 159 -16.24 2.50 -10.72
N PRO A 160 -15.37 3.31 -10.07
CA PRO A 160 -14.10 2.84 -9.56
C PRO A 160 -14.27 1.59 -8.71
N ALA A 161 -13.42 0.60 -8.93
CA ALA A 161 -13.49 -0.64 -8.18
C ALA A 161 -12.11 -1.25 -7.92
N VAL A 162 -12.05 -2.09 -6.89
CA VAL A 162 -10.90 -2.88 -6.49
C VAL A 162 -11.39 -4.26 -6.07
N THR A 163 -10.76 -5.32 -6.56
CA THR A 163 -11.15 -6.70 -6.24
C THR A 163 -10.12 -7.37 -5.34
N LEU A 164 -10.54 -7.82 -4.16
CA LEU A 164 -9.77 -8.71 -3.29
C LEU A 164 -10.13 -10.16 -3.60
N THR A 165 -9.15 -10.94 -4.02
CA THR A 165 -9.30 -12.39 -4.20
C THR A 165 -8.74 -13.12 -2.98
N VAL A 166 -9.39 -14.22 -2.59
CA VAL A 166 -9.00 -15.07 -1.47
C VAL A 166 -8.86 -16.49 -1.99
N ALA A 167 -7.73 -17.12 -1.72
CA ALA A 167 -7.44 -18.51 -2.05
C ALA A 167 -7.35 -19.38 -0.79
N LYS A 168 -7.88 -20.60 -0.90
CA LYS A 168 -7.82 -21.60 0.17
C LYS A 168 -6.44 -22.23 0.32
N ARG A 169 -6.07 -22.64 1.54
CA ARG A 169 -4.93 -23.53 1.77
C ARG A 169 -5.20 -24.93 1.18
N LYS A 170 -4.12 -25.67 0.89
CA LYS A 170 -4.24 -27.07 0.47
C LYS A 170 -4.87 -27.90 1.61
N GLY A 171 -5.81 -28.78 1.28
CA GLY A 171 -6.47 -29.65 2.24
C GLY A 171 -7.67 -29.05 2.98
N THR A 172 -8.01 -27.78 2.77
CA THR A 172 -9.14 -27.12 3.45
C THR A 172 -10.40 -27.04 2.58
N ASN A 173 -11.57 -26.89 3.22
CA ASN A 173 -12.87 -26.78 2.55
C ASN A 173 -13.15 -25.33 2.11
N ALA A 174 -13.41 -25.14 0.82
CA ALA A 174 -13.60 -23.82 0.21
C ALA A 174 -14.85 -23.08 0.73
N VAL A 175 -15.96 -23.80 0.90
CA VAL A 175 -17.26 -23.21 1.26
C VAL A 175 -17.21 -22.66 2.68
N SER A 176 -16.72 -23.48 3.63
CA SER A 176 -16.60 -23.06 5.03
C SER A 176 -15.67 -21.87 5.20
N ILE A 177 -14.61 -21.76 4.38
CA ILE A 177 -13.70 -20.60 4.44
C ILE A 177 -14.39 -19.37 3.90
N ALA A 178 -15.10 -19.48 2.78
CA ALA A 178 -15.82 -18.35 2.19
C ALA A 178 -16.85 -17.78 3.18
N GLU A 179 -17.64 -18.65 3.83
CA GLU A 179 -18.62 -18.24 4.85
C GLU A 179 -17.97 -17.55 6.05
N LYS A 180 -16.89 -18.12 6.60
CA LYS A 180 -16.15 -17.49 7.71
C LYS A 180 -15.59 -16.12 7.32
N VAL A 181 -15.03 -16.00 6.12
CA VAL A 181 -14.47 -14.75 5.61
C VAL A 181 -15.57 -13.71 5.45
N LEU A 182 -16.70 -14.06 4.83
CA LEU A 182 -17.83 -13.15 4.65
C LEU A 182 -18.39 -12.67 6.00
N LYS A 183 -18.62 -13.60 6.94
CA LYS A 183 -19.09 -13.27 8.29
C LYS A 183 -18.16 -12.27 8.99
N ARG A 184 -16.85 -12.47 8.88
CA ARG A 184 -15.87 -11.59 9.53
C ARG A 184 -15.82 -10.19 8.93
N ILE A 185 -16.06 -10.10 7.62
CA ILE A 185 -16.18 -8.81 6.93
C ILE A 185 -17.46 -8.10 7.35
N GLU A 186 -18.57 -8.81 7.48
CA GLU A 186 -19.82 -8.25 8.01
C GLU A 186 -19.65 -7.73 9.45
N GLU A 187 -18.96 -8.46 10.32
CA GLU A 187 -18.63 -8.00 11.67
C GLU A 187 -17.75 -6.74 11.70
N THR A 188 -17.01 -6.47 10.62
CA THR A 188 -16.15 -5.30 10.47
C THR A 188 -16.90 -4.11 9.86
N ARG A 189 -18.05 -4.35 9.22
CA ARG A 189 -18.98 -3.30 8.79
C ARG A 189 -19.76 -2.83 10.03
N GLY A 190 -19.20 -1.85 10.73
CA GLY A 190 -19.88 -1.16 11.83
C GLY A 190 -21.17 -0.48 11.40
#